data_AF-A0A9Q9BD75-F1
#
_entry.id   AF-A0A9Q9BD75-F1
#
_cell.length_a   1.000
_cell.length_b   1.000
_cell.length_c   1.000
_cell.angle_alpha   90.00
_cell.angle_beta   90.00
_cell.angle_gamma   90.00
#
_symmetry.space_group_name_H-M   'P 1'
#
loop_
_entity.id
_entity.type
_entity.pdbx_description
1 polymer ?
#
loop_
_entity_poly.entity_id
_entity_poly.type
_entity_poly.pdbx_seq_one_letter_code
_entity_poly.pdbx_strand_id
1 'polypeptide(L)'
;MRKYFISILFIFCVFGIYSQNYSFEVEDDIAAFTKKNPPGYFIGRVQLIKMPDGFQEIIGYKEVVTKEDTKFLASENKLVGVTQYVNGKEIYLYDMNGDGKINISAPHPILPAWVITDSKYNKKSSKNNIDKYLEDFYKLFNGNENPYTSDKLNKLINKTMQASTDIKNENRDIIYGIFLYYGLQSIKNPLIDFTNLQMVLNTYLTRFNKDLAHPLIFLWMIETFINMGNSEQASELVDNIVDIYPDFIPFQVYFWQLEKDKKIKEQKYKNLKNKYSKHWIVKQI
;
A
#
# COMPACT_ATOMS: atom_id res chain seq x y z
N MET A 1 33.08 -58.05 19.02
CA MET A 1 32.48 -56.98 19.87
C MET A 1 33.28 -55.71 19.59
N ARG A 2 32.91 -54.88 18.61
CA ARG A 2 31.76 -53.96 18.53
C ARG A 2 31.86 -52.85 19.60
N LYS A 3 31.92 -51.60 19.11
CA LYS A 3 31.57 -50.31 19.73
C LYS A 3 32.72 -49.41 20.23
N TYR A 4 33.45 -48.78 19.30
CA TYR A 4 34.12 -47.48 19.57
C TYR A 4 34.20 -46.59 18.31
N PHE A 5 33.10 -46.46 17.54
CA PHE A 5 33.13 -45.58 16.35
C PHE A 5 31.83 -44.83 16.05
N ILE A 6 30.92 -44.69 17.02
CA ILE A 6 29.67 -43.94 16.84
C ILE A 6 29.39 -43.13 18.10
N SER A 7 30.21 -42.12 18.39
CA SER A 7 29.87 -41.14 19.45
C SER A 7 30.33 -39.71 19.17
N ILE A 8 30.96 -39.43 18.03
CA ILE A 8 31.31 -38.05 17.64
C ILE A 8 30.38 -37.50 16.53
N LEU A 9 29.71 -38.37 15.76
CA LEU A 9 28.78 -37.91 14.72
C LEU A 9 27.42 -37.42 15.25
N PHE A 10 27.05 -37.75 16.49
CA PHE A 10 25.74 -37.35 17.06
C PHE A 10 25.76 -35.98 17.75
N ILE A 11 26.95 -35.43 18.04
CA ILE A 11 27.06 -34.10 18.65
C ILE A 11 27.04 -32.99 17.56
N PHE A 12 27.39 -33.32 16.32
CA PHE A 12 27.21 -32.40 15.19
C PHE A 12 25.77 -32.33 14.66
N CYS A 13 24.90 -33.29 14.99
CA CYS A 13 23.47 -33.23 14.60
C CYS A 13 22.59 -32.44 15.57
N VAL A 14 23.08 -32.08 16.76
CA VAL A 14 22.30 -31.31 17.76
C VAL A 14 22.82 -29.89 17.94
N PHE A 15 24.04 -29.59 17.46
CA PHE A 15 24.55 -28.24 17.26
C PHE A 15 24.52 -27.82 15.78
N GLY A 16 23.50 -28.29 15.04
CA GLY A 16 22.91 -27.45 14.00
C GLY A 16 22.31 -26.23 14.69
N ILE A 17 23.17 -25.31 15.13
CA ILE A 17 22.83 -23.99 15.60
C ILE A 17 21.92 -23.43 14.54
N TYR A 18 20.64 -23.41 14.87
CA TYR A 18 19.54 -22.89 14.10
C TYR A 18 19.93 -21.56 13.43
N SER A 19 20.50 -21.62 12.23
CA SER A 19 20.37 -20.52 11.28
C SER A 19 18.89 -20.52 10.91
N GLN A 20 18.07 -19.78 11.66
CA GLN A 20 16.63 -19.64 11.41
C GLN A 20 16.37 -18.63 10.30
N ASN A 21 17.18 -18.75 9.23
CA ASN A 21 17.07 -17.98 8.02
C ASN A 21 16.00 -18.68 7.17
N TYR A 22 14.75 -18.53 7.58
CA TYR A 22 13.63 -18.92 6.75
C TYR A 22 13.50 -17.90 5.63
N SER A 23 13.68 -18.36 4.39
CA SER A 23 13.41 -17.54 3.22
C SER A 23 11.92 -17.64 2.92
N PHE A 24 11.21 -16.54 3.16
CA PHE A 24 9.84 -16.38 2.70
C PHE A 24 9.81 -15.69 1.33
N GLU A 25 8.77 -15.97 0.57
CA GLU A 25 8.46 -15.36 -0.71
C GLU A 25 7.03 -14.79 -0.72
N VAL A 26 6.69 -14.06 -1.78
CA VAL A 26 5.30 -13.63 -2.00
C VAL A 26 4.42 -14.86 -2.19
N GLU A 27 3.18 -14.81 -1.68
CA GLU A 27 2.20 -15.89 -1.56
C GLU A 27 2.42 -16.90 -0.42
N ASP A 28 3.56 -16.85 0.28
CA ASP A 28 3.77 -17.72 1.45
C ASP A 28 2.81 -17.37 2.60
N ASP A 29 2.29 -18.42 3.24
CA ASP A 29 1.38 -18.33 4.40
C ASP A 29 2.20 -18.25 5.71
N ILE A 30 2.57 -17.03 6.08
CA ILE A 30 3.34 -16.74 7.30
C ILE A 30 2.54 -17.01 8.57
N ALA A 31 1.21 -16.87 8.52
CA ALA A 31 0.33 -17.15 9.66
C ALA A 31 0.28 -18.66 9.96
N ALA A 32 0.06 -19.51 8.96
CA ALA A 32 0.08 -20.95 9.11
C ALA A 32 1.47 -21.47 9.54
N PHE A 33 2.54 -20.86 9.01
CA PHE A 33 3.90 -21.19 9.41
C PHE A 33 4.16 -20.90 10.89
N THR A 34 3.87 -19.67 11.34
CA THR A 34 4.10 -19.24 12.73
C THR A 34 3.17 -19.94 13.71
N LYS A 35 1.98 -20.38 13.28
CA LYS A 35 1.12 -21.24 14.10
C LYS A 35 1.76 -22.60 14.42
N LYS A 36 2.52 -23.17 13.48
CA LYS A 36 3.26 -24.43 13.68
C LYS A 36 4.58 -24.20 14.41
N ASN A 37 5.20 -23.06 14.18
CA ASN A 37 6.50 -22.68 14.73
C ASN A 37 6.41 -21.26 15.32
N PRO A 38 5.90 -21.10 16.56
CA PRO A 38 5.68 -19.75 17.10
C PRO A 38 7.00 -19.07 17.49
N PRO A 39 7.30 -17.86 16.96
CA PRO A 39 8.40 -17.05 17.48
C PRO A 39 8.02 -16.53 18.88
N GLY A 40 8.98 -16.52 19.81
CA GLY A 40 8.70 -16.27 21.23
C GLY A 40 9.52 -15.14 21.87
N TYR A 41 10.54 -14.63 21.18
CA TYR A 41 11.45 -13.64 21.75
C TYR A 41 11.15 -12.26 21.20
N PHE A 42 10.78 -11.32 22.07
CA PHE A 42 10.70 -9.91 21.73
C PHE A 42 12.11 -9.35 21.52
N ILE A 43 12.36 -8.80 20.33
CA ILE A 43 13.65 -8.19 19.96
C ILE A 43 13.60 -6.69 20.17
N GLY A 44 12.49 -6.06 19.78
CA GLY A 44 12.34 -4.62 19.85
C GLY A 44 11.04 -4.12 19.25
N ARG A 45 10.86 -2.80 19.28
CA ARG A 45 9.67 -2.13 18.75
C ARG A 45 10.08 -0.81 18.11
N VAL A 46 9.51 -0.51 16.95
CA VAL A 46 9.76 0.72 16.19
C VAL A 46 8.45 1.46 16.00
N GLN A 47 8.46 2.79 16.14
CA GLN A 47 7.32 3.63 15.78
C GLN A 47 7.46 4.06 14.32
N LEU A 48 6.70 3.42 13.43
CA LEU A 48 6.69 3.75 12.00
C LEU A 48 5.97 5.07 11.74
N ILE A 49 4.85 5.28 12.45
CA ILE A 49 4.04 6.49 12.34
C ILE A 49 3.62 6.96 13.73
N LYS A 50 3.56 8.27 13.93
CA LYS A 50 3.15 8.90 15.21
C LYS A 50 1.64 8.77 15.45
N MET A 51 1.17 7.53 15.55
CA MET A 51 -0.18 7.13 15.96
C MET A 51 -0.08 5.94 16.93
N PRO A 52 -1.10 5.67 17.77
CA PRO A 52 -1.03 4.62 18.79
C PRO A 52 -0.82 3.20 18.23
N ASP A 53 -1.41 2.92 17.08
CA ASP A 53 -1.30 1.69 16.29
C ASP A 53 -0.14 1.71 15.29
N GLY A 54 0.65 2.79 15.30
CA GLY A 54 1.75 3.02 14.36
C GLY A 54 3.04 2.34 14.74
N PHE A 55 2.99 1.39 15.66
CA PHE A 55 4.15 0.65 16.11
C PHE A 55 4.22 -0.74 15.47
N GLN A 56 5.44 -1.17 15.19
CA GLN A 56 5.77 -2.50 14.73
C GLN A 56 6.74 -3.13 15.73
N GLU A 57 6.31 -4.25 16.29
CA GLU A 57 7.09 -5.13 17.14
C GLU A 57 7.89 -6.09 16.24
N ILE A 58 9.10 -6.38 16.68
CA ILE A 58 10.02 -7.28 16.02
C ILE A 58 10.20 -8.48 16.95
N ILE A 59 9.83 -9.66 16.47
CA ILE A 59 9.82 -10.91 17.22
C ILE A 59 10.74 -11.90 16.50
N GLY A 60 11.44 -12.74 17.24
CA GLY A 60 12.27 -13.80 16.69
C GLY A 60 12.22 -15.08 17.50
N TYR A 61 13.03 -16.03 17.07
CA TYR A 61 13.17 -17.33 17.71
C TYR A 61 14.30 -17.40 18.73
N LYS A 62 15.05 -16.30 18.90
CA LYS A 62 16.09 -16.17 19.92
C LYS A 62 16.19 -14.72 20.38
N GLU A 63 16.69 -14.53 21.59
CA GLU A 63 16.87 -13.22 22.24
C GLU A 63 17.90 -12.34 21.51
N VAL A 64 19.01 -12.94 21.05
CA VAL A 64 20.07 -12.24 20.32
C VAL A 64 20.02 -12.62 18.84
N VAL A 65 19.45 -11.76 18.01
CA VAL A 65 19.38 -11.94 16.56
C VAL A 65 20.58 -11.32 15.84
N THR A 66 20.97 -11.95 14.74
CA THR A 66 21.93 -11.46 13.77
C THR A 66 21.20 -10.83 12.58
N LYS A 67 21.96 -10.23 11.67
CA LYS A 67 21.41 -9.62 10.45
C LYS A 67 20.69 -10.65 9.57
N GLU A 68 21.27 -11.84 9.47
CA GLU A 68 20.79 -12.92 8.58
C GLU A 68 19.53 -13.62 9.11
N ASP A 69 19.24 -13.51 10.40
CA ASP A 69 18.06 -14.14 10.99
C ASP A 69 16.77 -13.47 10.48
N THR A 70 15.80 -14.31 10.11
CA THR A 70 14.44 -13.89 9.80
C THR A 70 13.76 -13.38 11.07
N LYS A 71 13.14 -12.20 11.00
CA LYS A 71 12.43 -11.58 12.11
C LYS A 71 10.99 -11.36 11.71
N PHE A 72 10.08 -11.61 12.62
CA PHE A 72 8.65 -11.48 12.43
C PHE A 72 8.21 -10.09 12.84
N LEU A 73 7.34 -9.50 12.04
CA LEU A 73 6.82 -8.16 12.23
C LEU A 73 5.40 -8.29 12.75
N ALA A 74 5.11 -7.67 13.90
CA ALA A 74 3.79 -7.67 14.48
C ALA A 74 3.30 -6.25 14.79
N SER A 75 2.01 -5.99 14.64
CA SER A 75 1.36 -4.75 15.05
C SER A 75 0.05 -5.06 15.76
N GLU A 76 -0.17 -4.46 16.95
CA GLU A 76 -1.34 -4.74 17.79
C GLU A 76 -1.54 -6.26 18.04
N ASN A 77 -0.45 -6.99 18.30
CA ASN A 77 -0.38 -8.45 18.47
C ASN A 77 -0.79 -9.27 17.23
N LYS A 78 -0.88 -8.65 16.05
CA LYS A 78 -1.15 -9.35 14.79
C LYS A 78 0.13 -9.47 14.00
N LEU A 79 0.40 -10.65 13.44
CA LEU A 79 1.49 -10.83 12.49
C LEU A 79 1.14 -10.04 11.22
N VAL A 80 2.04 -9.15 10.80
CA VAL A 80 1.86 -8.31 9.61
C VAL A 80 2.89 -8.62 8.52
N GLY A 81 3.94 -9.36 8.84
CA GLY A 81 5.00 -9.65 7.88
C GLY A 81 6.24 -10.26 8.50
N VAL A 82 7.29 -10.31 7.71
CA VAL A 82 8.64 -10.72 8.11
C VAL A 82 9.68 -9.77 7.50
N THR A 83 10.82 -9.63 8.15
CA THR A 83 12.02 -9.04 7.57
C THR A 83 13.11 -10.10 7.47
N GLN A 84 13.80 -10.12 6.33
CA GLN A 84 14.89 -11.04 6.05
C GLN A 84 15.98 -10.36 5.22
N TYR A 85 17.20 -10.89 5.30
CA TYR A 85 18.34 -10.35 4.58
C TYR A 85 18.57 -11.13 3.29
N VAL A 86 18.47 -10.46 2.13
CA VAL A 86 18.62 -11.06 0.80
C VAL A 86 19.60 -10.23 -0.01
N ASN A 87 20.62 -10.88 -0.58
CA ASN A 87 21.60 -10.24 -1.47
C ASN A 87 22.22 -8.95 -0.91
N GLY A 88 22.58 -8.94 0.38
CA GLY A 88 23.21 -7.78 0.99
C GLY A 88 22.25 -6.66 1.40
N LYS A 89 20.92 -6.86 1.34
CA LYS A 89 19.90 -5.88 1.71
C LYS A 89 18.85 -6.51 2.62
N GLU A 90 18.40 -5.74 3.60
CA GLU A 90 17.21 -6.09 4.35
C GLU A 90 15.98 -5.82 3.48
N ILE A 91 15.08 -6.80 3.40
CA ILE A 91 13.81 -6.71 2.69
C ILE A 91 12.66 -7.01 3.65
N TYR A 92 11.53 -6.37 3.40
CA TYR A 92 10.32 -6.50 4.21
C TYR A 92 9.25 -7.19 3.36
N LEU A 93 8.69 -8.27 3.86
CA LEU A 93 7.62 -9.02 3.22
C LEU A 93 6.36 -8.83 4.06
N TYR A 94 5.31 -8.29 3.44
CA TYR A 94 4.11 -7.85 4.16
C TYR A 94 2.86 -8.60 3.70
N ASP A 95 2.06 -8.98 4.69
CA ASP A 95 0.63 -9.19 4.55
C ASP A 95 -0.05 -7.81 4.53
N MET A 96 -0.60 -7.45 3.38
CA MET A 96 -1.21 -6.16 3.10
C MET A 96 -2.74 -6.18 3.15
N ASN A 97 -3.36 -7.34 3.39
CA ASN A 97 -4.83 -7.48 3.43
C ASN A 97 -5.34 -8.16 4.72
N GLY A 98 -4.47 -8.70 5.57
CA GLY A 98 -4.77 -9.36 6.83
C GLY A 98 -5.16 -10.84 6.71
N ASP A 99 -4.88 -11.49 5.58
CA ASP A 99 -5.22 -12.91 5.35
C ASP A 99 -4.14 -13.90 5.81
N GLY A 100 -3.00 -13.40 6.28
CA GLY A 100 -1.86 -14.19 6.75
C GLY A 100 -0.87 -14.59 5.66
N LYS A 101 -1.08 -14.21 4.40
CA LYS A 101 -0.17 -14.44 3.29
C LYS A 101 0.61 -13.19 2.92
N ILE A 102 1.84 -13.38 2.46
CA ILE A 102 2.65 -12.28 1.96
C ILE A 102 2.10 -11.83 0.60
N ASN A 103 1.76 -10.54 0.47
CA ASN A 103 1.33 -9.97 -0.81
C ASN A 103 2.46 -9.23 -1.54
N ILE A 104 3.42 -8.65 -0.80
CA ILE A 104 4.45 -7.79 -1.38
C ILE A 104 5.82 -7.99 -0.75
N SER A 105 6.85 -7.58 -1.51
CA SER A 105 8.18 -7.26 -1.00
C SER A 105 8.42 -5.74 -1.08
N ALA A 106 8.93 -5.15 0.00
CA ALA A 106 9.21 -3.74 0.13
C ALA A 106 10.66 -3.52 0.62
N PRO A 107 11.35 -2.48 0.12
CA PRO A 107 12.71 -2.14 0.57
C PRO A 107 12.72 -1.40 1.93
N HIS A 108 11.56 -1.01 2.43
CA HIS A 108 11.39 -0.17 3.61
C HIS A 108 10.20 -0.65 4.44
N PRO A 109 10.19 -0.37 5.75
CA PRO A 109 9.09 -0.77 6.60
C PRO A 109 7.82 0.03 6.30
N ILE A 110 6.68 -0.65 6.31
CA ILE A 110 5.35 -0.10 6.07
C ILE A 110 4.41 -0.59 7.16
N LEU A 111 3.42 0.23 7.49
CA LEU A 111 2.28 -0.17 8.31
C LEU A 111 1.11 -0.48 7.37
N PRO A 112 0.71 -1.75 7.19
CA PRO A 112 -0.44 -2.07 6.36
C PRO A 112 -1.71 -1.41 6.88
N ALA A 113 -2.52 -0.84 5.99
CA ALA A 113 -3.69 -0.06 6.40
C ALA A 113 -4.80 -0.90 7.07
N TRP A 114 -4.82 -2.21 6.86
CA TRP A 114 -5.72 -3.12 7.57
C TRP A 114 -5.41 -3.19 9.08
N VAL A 115 -4.17 -2.91 9.50
CA VAL A 115 -3.80 -2.79 10.92
C VAL A 115 -4.57 -1.65 11.57
N ILE A 116 -4.68 -0.51 10.89
CA ILE A 116 -5.49 0.63 11.35
C ILE A 116 -6.96 0.28 11.32
N THR A 117 -7.40 -0.43 10.27
CA THR A 117 -8.78 -0.89 10.14
C THR A 117 -9.21 -1.68 11.37
N ASP A 118 -8.36 -2.58 11.88
CA ASP A 118 -8.67 -3.43 13.01
C ASP A 118 -8.29 -2.87 14.37
N SER A 119 -7.59 -1.74 14.40
CA SER A 119 -7.19 -1.08 15.63
C SER A 119 -8.41 -0.62 16.44
N LYS A 120 -8.35 -0.82 17.75
CA LYS A 120 -9.33 -0.28 18.72
C LYS A 120 -9.47 1.24 18.69
N TYR A 121 -8.47 1.94 18.17
CA TYR A 121 -8.50 3.40 18.04
C TYR A 121 -9.19 3.87 16.76
N ASN A 122 -9.56 2.97 15.83
CA ASN A 122 -10.29 3.32 14.62
C ASN A 122 -11.81 3.29 14.85
N LYS A 123 -12.43 4.46 14.79
CA LYS A 123 -13.88 4.60 14.88
C LYS A 123 -14.49 4.44 13.48
N LYS A 124 -14.87 3.21 13.14
CA LYS A 124 -15.60 2.92 11.90
C LYS A 124 -16.98 3.56 11.94
N SER A 125 -17.34 4.30 10.91
CA SER A 125 -18.59 5.04 10.82
C SER A 125 -19.12 5.01 9.39
N SER A 126 -20.44 4.90 9.23
CA SER A 126 -21.10 5.04 7.92
C SER A 126 -21.23 6.51 7.49
N LYS A 127 -20.87 7.47 8.35
CA LYS A 127 -20.76 8.87 7.95
C LYS A 127 -19.54 9.05 7.06
N ASN A 128 -19.76 9.52 5.84
CA ASN A 128 -18.69 9.72 4.89
C ASN A 128 -17.91 11.03 5.13
N ASN A 129 -17.14 11.05 6.22
CA ASN A 129 -16.20 12.14 6.50
C ASN A 129 -14.96 12.11 5.58
N ILE A 130 -14.84 11.12 4.70
CA ILE A 130 -13.72 10.92 3.77
C ILE A 130 -13.86 11.82 2.54
N ASP A 131 -15.09 12.04 2.06
CA ASP A 131 -15.37 12.84 0.87
C ASP A 131 -14.74 14.23 0.93
N LYS A 132 -14.64 14.87 2.11
CA LYS A 132 -13.98 16.18 2.22
C LYS A 132 -12.50 16.14 1.82
N TYR A 133 -11.79 15.05 2.12
CA TYR A 133 -10.37 14.90 1.76
C TYR A 133 -10.24 14.60 0.27
N LEU A 134 -11.09 13.70 -0.24
CA LEU A 134 -11.13 13.36 -1.66
C LEU A 134 -11.51 14.59 -2.51
N GLU A 135 -12.46 15.40 -2.08
CA GLU A 135 -12.87 16.62 -2.77
C GLU A 135 -11.76 17.69 -2.76
N ASP A 136 -11.01 17.81 -1.66
CA ASP A 136 -9.86 18.71 -1.60
C ASP A 136 -8.79 18.34 -2.63
N PHE A 137 -8.49 17.03 -2.77
CA PHE A 137 -7.57 16.54 -3.80
C PHE A 137 -8.18 16.70 -5.19
N TYR A 138 -9.48 16.48 -5.36
CA TYR A 138 -10.19 16.59 -6.63
C TYR A 138 -10.06 17.99 -7.19
N LYS A 139 -10.38 19.00 -6.38
CA LYS A 139 -10.26 20.42 -6.76
C LYS A 139 -8.83 20.79 -7.14
N LEU A 140 -7.86 20.22 -6.45
CA LEU A 140 -6.45 20.45 -6.74
C LEU A 140 -6.05 19.85 -8.09
N PHE A 141 -6.41 18.59 -8.36
CA PHE A 141 -6.06 17.89 -9.60
C PHE A 141 -6.90 18.31 -10.82
N ASN A 142 -8.14 18.74 -10.62
CA ASN A 142 -9.04 19.21 -11.67
C ASN A 142 -8.93 20.72 -11.95
N GLY A 143 -8.08 21.43 -11.19
CA GLY A 143 -7.86 22.87 -11.31
C GLY A 143 -6.99 23.25 -12.52
N ASN A 144 -6.72 24.54 -12.73
CA ASN A 144 -5.84 25.01 -13.82
C ASN A 144 -4.36 25.12 -13.42
N GLU A 145 -4.06 25.04 -12.13
CA GLU A 145 -2.70 25.12 -11.58
C GLU A 145 -2.10 23.73 -11.46
N ASN A 146 -0.81 23.58 -11.77
CA ASN A 146 -0.12 22.30 -11.64
C ASN A 146 0.05 21.95 -10.13
N PRO A 147 -0.48 20.81 -9.67
CA PRO A 147 -0.46 20.44 -8.26
C PRO A 147 0.96 20.17 -7.76
N TYR A 148 1.86 19.69 -8.61
CA TYR A 148 3.23 19.30 -8.25
C TYR A 148 4.20 20.46 -8.14
N THR A 149 3.88 21.60 -8.73
CA THR A 149 4.70 22.82 -8.62
C THR A 149 4.24 23.73 -7.48
N SER A 150 3.15 23.38 -6.80
CA SER A 150 2.55 24.18 -5.75
C SER A 150 2.74 23.52 -4.39
N ASP A 151 2.94 24.32 -3.34
CA ASP A 151 2.93 23.82 -1.95
C ASP A 151 1.55 23.28 -1.52
N LYS A 152 0.50 23.46 -2.35
CA LYS A 152 -0.87 23.03 -2.03
C LYS A 152 -0.96 21.52 -1.88
N LEU A 153 -0.29 20.74 -2.74
CA LEU A 153 -0.28 19.29 -2.65
C LEU A 153 0.36 18.82 -1.34
N ASN A 154 1.56 19.32 -1.03
CA ASN A 154 2.27 18.98 0.22
C ASN A 154 1.45 19.36 1.47
N LYS A 155 0.79 20.53 1.47
CA LYS A 155 -0.11 20.94 2.56
C LYS A 155 -1.28 19.97 2.72
N LEU A 156 -1.86 19.50 1.62
CA LEU A 156 -2.98 18.58 1.64
C LEU A 156 -2.57 17.16 2.10
N ILE A 157 -1.41 16.68 1.66
CA ILE A 157 -0.80 15.44 2.15
C ILE A 157 -0.57 15.53 3.66
N ASN A 158 0.03 16.63 4.14
CA ASN A 158 0.27 16.84 5.57
C ASN A 158 -1.03 16.91 6.39
N LYS A 159 -2.05 17.61 5.88
CA LYS A 159 -3.39 17.65 6.50
C LYS A 159 -4.01 16.25 6.59
N THR A 160 -3.86 15.44 5.54
CA THR A 160 -4.39 14.08 5.47
C THR A 160 -3.64 13.16 6.44
N MET A 161 -2.31 13.28 6.53
CA MET A 161 -1.48 12.58 7.50
C MET A 161 -1.88 12.92 8.95
N GLN A 162 -2.02 14.21 9.27
CA GLN A 162 -2.44 14.64 10.61
C GLN A 162 -3.84 14.13 10.97
N ALA A 163 -4.74 14.08 9.99
CA ALA A 163 -6.08 13.56 10.19
C ALA A 163 -6.09 12.05 10.43
N SER A 164 -5.22 11.28 9.77
CA SER A 164 -5.15 9.82 9.97
C SER A 164 -4.54 9.44 11.32
N THR A 165 -3.69 10.30 11.91
CA THR A 165 -3.10 10.05 13.23
C THR A 165 -3.99 10.47 14.41
N ASP A 166 -5.00 11.32 14.19
CA ASP A 166 -5.93 11.74 15.25
C ASP A 166 -7.01 10.69 15.51
N ILE A 167 -6.92 10.02 16.67
CA ILE A 167 -7.87 9.00 17.13
C ILE A 167 -9.31 9.51 17.35
N LYS A 168 -9.51 10.84 17.33
CA LYS A 168 -10.84 11.43 17.39
C LYS A 168 -11.55 11.35 16.03
N ASN A 169 -10.82 11.27 14.92
CA ASN A 169 -11.39 11.15 13.59
C ASN A 169 -11.98 9.75 13.36
N GLU A 170 -13.17 9.73 12.75
CA GLU A 170 -13.80 8.52 12.24
C GLU A 170 -13.12 8.08 10.93
N ASN A 171 -13.19 6.79 10.60
CA ASN A 171 -12.73 6.21 9.33
C ASN A 171 -11.26 6.53 8.98
N ARG A 172 -10.41 6.65 10.01
CA ARG A 172 -9.01 7.04 9.85
C ARG A 172 -8.17 6.01 9.08
N ASP A 173 -8.63 4.77 8.98
CA ASP A 173 -8.08 3.74 8.08
C ASP A 173 -8.18 4.14 6.60
N ILE A 174 -9.31 4.69 6.16
CA ILE A 174 -9.46 5.17 4.78
C ILE A 174 -8.63 6.44 4.58
N ILE A 175 -8.64 7.38 5.54
CA ILE A 175 -7.79 8.59 5.49
C ILE A 175 -6.32 8.20 5.40
N TYR A 176 -5.90 7.18 6.15
CA TYR A 176 -4.56 6.65 6.10
C TYR A 176 -4.23 6.04 4.74
N GLY A 177 -5.14 5.27 4.14
CA GLY A 177 -4.95 4.73 2.79
C GLY A 177 -4.76 5.81 1.73
N ILE A 178 -5.46 6.95 1.85
CA ILE A 178 -5.22 8.15 1.00
C ILE A 178 -3.83 8.73 1.24
N PHE A 179 -3.42 8.84 2.52
CA PHE A 179 -2.07 9.29 2.86
C PHE A 179 -0.99 8.32 2.37
N LEU A 180 -1.21 7.01 2.44
CA LEU A 180 -0.28 6.01 1.92
C LEU A 180 -0.02 6.24 0.43
N TYR A 181 -1.09 6.43 -0.36
CA TYR A 181 -0.98 6.66 -1.79
C TYR A 181 -0.15 7.91 -2.12
N TYR A 182 -0.43 9.07 -1.51
CA TYR A 182 0.27 10.31 -1.86
C TYR A 182 1.54 10.59 -1.04
N GLY A 183 1.51 10.32 0.26
CA GLY A 183 2.55 10.66 1.20
C GLY A 183 3.71 9.67 1.20
N LEU A 184 3.43 8.39 0.96
CA LEU A 184 4.45 7.35 0.82
C LEU A 184 4.73 6.96 -0.65
N GLN A 185 4.15 7.66 -1.63
CA GLN A 185 4.48 7.56 -3.07
C GLN A 185 5.98 7.76 -3.39
N SER A 186 6.78 8.23 -2.42
CA SER A 186 8.23 8.18 -2.47
C SER A 186 8.80 6.75 -2.55
N ILE A 187 8.04 5.74 -2.14
CA ILE A 187 8.34 4.32 -2.31
C ILE A 187 7.71 3.89 -3.63
N LYS A 188 8.46 4.03 -4.74
CA LYS A 188 8.05 3.69 -6.13
C LYS A 188 7.77 2.20 -6.33
N ASN A 189 6.84 1.60 -5.58
CA ASN A 189 6.46 0.22 -5.72
C ASN A 189 4.96 0.13 -6.06
N PRO A 190 4.62 0.03 -7.36
CA PRO A 190 3.25 -0.02 -7.84
C PRO A 190 2.40 -1.15 -7.24
N LEU A 191 3.02 -2.24 -6.75
CA LEU A 191 2.30 -3.34 -6.10
C LEU A 191 1.75 -2.94 -4.72
N ILE A 192 2.47 -2.08 -4.01
CA ILE A 192 2.04 -1.53 -2.71
C ILE A 192 0.85 -0.62 -2.93
N ASP A 193 0.95 0.28 -3.90
CA ASP A 193 -0.14 1.17 -4.29
C ASP A 193 -1.36 0.35 -4.70
N PHE A 194 -1.19 -0.66 -5.54
CA PHE A 194 -2.29 -1.52 -5.99
C PHE A 194 -3.02 -2.16 -4.81
N THR A 195 -2.28 -2.80 -3.89
CA THR A 195 -2.89 -3.51 -2.77
C THR A 195 -3.57 -2.55 -1.79
N ASN A 196 -2.95 -1.41 -1.50
CA ASN A 196 -3.55 -0.35 -0.69
C ASN A 196 -4.84 0.21 -1.32
N LEU A 197 -4.82 0.48 -2.64
CA LEU A 197 -5.97 1.03 -3.36
C LEU A 197 -7.15 0.07 -3.41
N GLN A 198 -6.90 -1.24 -3.59
CA GLN A 198 -7.96 -2.25 -3.51
C GLN A 198 -8.64 -2.24 -2.14
N MET A 199 -7.85 -2.15 -1.06
CA MET A 199 -8.38 -2.05 0.29
C MET A 199 -9.19 -0.76 0.48
N VAL A 200 -8.67 0.39 0.03
CA VAL A 200 -9.36 1.69 0.10
C VAL A 200 -10.68 1.65 -0.66
N LEU A 201 -10.68 1.17 -1.90
CA LEU A 201 -11.86 1.06 -2.75
C LEU A 201 -12.93 0.20 -2.09
N ASN A 202 -12.58 -1.04 -1.74
CA ASN A 202 -13.53 -2.00 -1.16
C ASN A 202 -14.11 -1.50 0.16
N THR A 203 -13.25 -0.91 1.01
CA THR A 203 -13.67 -0.35 2.29
C THR A 203 -14.58 0.86 2.09
N TYR A 204 -14.26 1.76 1.16
CA TYR A 204 -15.07 2.95 0.85
C TYR A 204 -16.47 2.56 0.37
N LEU A 205 -16.55 1.69 -0.65
CA LEU A 205 -17.84 1.24 -1.23
C LEU A 205 -18.71 0.55 -0.18
N THR A 206 -18.14 -0.41 0.56
CA THR A 206 -18.87 -1.19 1.56
C THR A 206 -19.30 -0.33 2.74
N ARG A 207 -18.40 0.49 3.28
CA ARG A 207 -18.67 1.23 4.53
C ARG A 207 -19.68 2.36 4.33
N PHE A 208 -19.70 2.97 3.16
CA PHE A 208 -20.62 4.06 2.85
C PHE A 208 -21.81 3.61 2.01
N ASN A 209 -21.94 2.31 1.76
CA ASN A 209 -23.00 1.69 0.95
C ASN A 209 -23.16 2.42 -0.39
N LYS A 210 -22.06 2.48 -1.15
CA LYS A 210 -21.98 3.16 -2.45
C LYS A 210 -21.74 2.11 -3.53
N ASP A 211 -22.43 2.26 -4.65
CA ASP A 211 -22.19 1.46 -5.86
C ASP A 211 -21.00 1.99 -6.67
N LEU A 212 -20.63 3.25 -6.43
CA LEU A 212 -19.61 3.95 -7.19
C LEU A 212 -18.71 4.78 -6.26
N ALA A 213 -17.40 4.67 -6.48
CA ALA A 213 -16.39 5.34 -5.68
C ALA A 213 -16.24 6.82 -6.06
N HIS A 214 -15.40 7.54 -5.34
CA HIS A 214 -15.01 8.89 -5.74
C HIS A 214 -14.04 8.85 -6.93
N PRO A 215 -14.11 9.77 -7.93
CA PRO A 215 -13.27 9.72 -9.15
C PRO A 215 -11.77 9.64 -8.89
N LEU A 216 -11.27 10.28 -7.82
CA LEU A 216 -9.85 10.13 -7.45
C LEU A 216 -9.41 8.70 -7.19
N ILE A 217 -10.25 7.84 -6.61
CA ILE A 217 -9.86 6.45 -6.35
C ILE A 217 -9.60 5.74 -7.69
N PHE A 218 -10.43 5.99 -8.71
CA PHE A 218 -10.20 5.45 -10.04
C PHE A 218 -9.00 6.09 -10.75
N LEU A 219 -8.73 7.39 -10.55
CA LEU A 219 -7.51 8.02 -11.05
C LEU A 219 -6.27 7.29 -10.54
N TRP A 220 -6.23 7.00 -9.24
CA TRP A 220 -5.12 6.28 -8.62
C TRP A 220 -4.97 4.88 -9.20
N MET A 221 -6.08 4.16 -9.39
CA MET A 221 -6.05 2.83 -10.02
C MET A 221 -5.50 2.88 -11.45
N ILE A 222 -5.91 3.87 -12.27
CA ILE A 222 -5.40 4.06 -13.63
C ILE A 222 -3.89 4.29 -13.61
N GLU A 223 -3.42 5.23 -12.78
CA GLU A 223 -2.00 5.53 -12.62
C GLU A 223 -1.21 4.30 -12.16
N THR A 224 -1.73 3.55 -11.20
CA THR A 224 -1.11 2.31 -10.72
C THR A 224 -1.05 1.23 -11.80
N PHE A 225 -2.11 0.98 -12.56
CA PHE A 225 -2.10 0.01 -13.66
C PHE A 225 -1.06 0.38 -14.72
N ILE A 226 -0.95 1.66 -15.08
CA ILE A 226 0.07 2.15 -16.01
C ILE A 226 1.47 1.90 -15.44
N ASN A 227 1.70 2.21 -14.16
CA ASN A 227 3.00 2.02 -13.51
C ASN A 227 3.38 0.54 -13.36
N MET A 228 2.40 -0.37 -13.35
CA MET A 228 2.61 -1.82 -13.40
C MET A 228 2.84 -2.35 -14.82
N GLY A 229 2.78 -1.50 -15.86
CA GLY A 229 2.87 -1.91 -17.26
C GLY A 229 1.57 -2.50 -17.82
N ASN A 230 0.45 -2.36 -17.11
CA ASN A 230 -0.85 -2.91 -17.49
C ASN A 230 -1.77 -1.84 -18.11
N SER A 231 -1.33 -1.27 -19.23
CA SER A 231 -2.06 -0.19 -19.91
C SER A 231 -3.41 -0.63 -20.50
N GLU A 232 -3.63 -1.93 -20.70
CA GLU A 232 -4.91 -2.47 -21.18
C GLU A 232 -5.99 -2.37 -20.10
N GLN A 233 -5.72 -2.84 -18.87
CA GLN A 233 -6.64 -2.66 -17.74
C GLN A 233 -6.87 -1.18 -17.41
N ALA A 234 -5.84 -0.34 -17.55
CA ALA A 234 -6.00 1.10 -17.42
C ALA A 234 -6.98 1.67 -18.46
N SER A 235 -6.88 1.23 -19.73
CA SER A 235 -7.78 1.66 -20.80
C SER A 235 -9.22 1.21 -20.56
N GLU A 236 -9.43 -0.06 -20.21
CA GLU A 236 -10.76 -0.60 -19.90
C GLU A 236 -11.41 0.16 -18.74
N LEU A 237 -10.64 0.46 -17.69
CA LEU A 237 -11.15 1.24 -16.56
C LEU A 237 -11.55 2.66 -16.99
N VAL A 238 -10.73 3.33 -17.80
CA VAL A 238 -11.05 4.69 -18.31
C VAL A 238 -12.31 4.68 -19.16
N ASP A 239 -12.44 3.73 -20.09
CA ASP A 239 -13.61 3.64 -20.99
C ASP A 239 -14.91 3.46 -20.19
N ASN A 240 -14.87 2.75 -19.07
CA ASN A 240 -16.03 2.54 -18.21
C ASN A 240 -16.42 3.77 -17.36
N ILE A 241 -15.49 4.69 -17.07
CA ILE A 241 -15.73 5.79 -16.12
C ILE A 241 -15.76 7.18 -16.76
N VAL A 242 -15.23 7.34 -17.97
CA VAL A 242 -15.06 8.65 -18.61
C VAL A 242 -16.40 9.37 -18.84
N ASP A 243 -17.44 8.62 -19.18
CA ASP A 243 -18.80 9.15 -19.37
C ASP A 243 -19.57 9.29 -18.05
N ILE A 244 -19.15 8.58 -17.00
CA ILE A 244 -19.71 8.70 -15.65
C ILE A 244 -19.22 9.99 -14.98
N TYR A 245 -17.97 10.39 -15.26
CA TYR A 245 -17.35 11.62 -14.74
C TYR A 245 -16.85 12.54 -15.87
N PRO A 246 -17.76 13.10 -16.69
CA PRO A 246 -17.39 13.86 -17.89
C PRO A 246 -16.62 15.15 -17.59
N ASP A 247 -16.78 15.68 -16.36
CA ASP A 247 -16.15 16.92 -15.90
C ASP A 247 -14.81 16.70 -15.19
N PHE A 248 -14.39 15.45 -15.00
CA PHE A 248 -13.09 15.14 -14.43
C PHE A 248 -12.03 15.05 -15.53
N ILE A 249 -11.27 16.13 -15.67
CA ILE A 249 -10.34 16.36 -16.78
C ILE A 249 -9.23 15.31 -16.83
N PRO A 250 -8.65 14.80 -15.71
CA PRO A 250 -7.68 13.72 -15.77
C PRO A 250 -8.16 12.48 -16.55
N PHE A 251 -9.42 12.07 -16.43
CA PHE A 251 -9.94 10.93 -17.23
C PHE A 251 -9.99 11.25 -18.71
N GLN A 252 -10.34 12.48 -19.08
CA GLN A 252 -10.34 12.91 -20.48
C GLN A 252 -8.92 12.86 -21.07
N VAL A 253 -7.90 13.17 -20.26
CA VAL A 253 -6.50 13.04 -20.67
C VAL A 253 -6.13 11.57 -20.85
N TYR A 254 -6.43 10.69 -19.90
CA TYR A 254 -6.11 9.27 -20.03
C TYR A 254 -6.87 8.60 -21.18
N PHE A 255 -8.12 8.99 -21.42
CA PHE A 255 -8.94 8.50 -22.53
C PHE A 255 -8.34 8.84 -23.89
N TRP A 256 -7.63 9.97 -23.99
CA TRP A 256 -6.80 10.30 -25.14
C TRP A 256 -5.46 9.55 -25.14
N GLN A 257 -4.75 9.56 -24.00
CA GLN A 257 -3.38 9.05 -23.90
C GLN A 257 -3.30 7.55 -24.19
N LEU A 258 -4.28 6.78 -23.71
CA LEU A 258 -4.36 5.32 -23.84
C LEU A 258 -4.98 4.86 -25.16
N GLU A 259 -5.52 5.78 -25.97
CA GLU A 259 -6.08 5.45 -27.28
C GLU A 259 -5.00 4.87 -28.22
N LYS A 260 -5.34 3.74 -28.85
CA LYS A 260 -4.48 2.99 -29.78
C LYS A 260 -4.74 3.39 -31.23
N ASP A 261 -5.98 3.71 -31.61
CA ASP A 261 -6.32 4.17 -32.95
C ASP A 261 -5.85 5.62 -33.17
N LYS A 262 -5.00 5.83 -34.18
CA LYS A 262 -4.40 7.15 -34.44
C LYS A 262 -5.43 8.22 -34.79
N LYS A 263 -6.45 7.90 -35.58
CA LYS A 263 -7.46 8.88 -36.02
C LYS A 263 -8.34 9.30 -34.85
N ILE A 264 -8.78 8.33 -34.05
CA ILE A 264 -9.56 8.59 -32.85
C ILE A 264 -8.73 9.39 -31.84
N LYS A 265 -7.45 9.04 -31.66
CA LYS A 265 -6.53 9.76 -30.78
C LYS A 265 -6.37 11.22 -31.18
N GLU A 266 -6.19 11.50 -32.47
CA GLU A 266 -6.12 12.89 -32.97
C GLU A 266 -7.43 13.67 -32.72
N GLN A 267 -8.59 13.02 -32.89
CA GLN A 267 -9.87 13.64 -32.60
C GLN A 267 -10.03 13.96 -31.11
N LYS A 268 -9.73 12.98 -30.23
CA LYS A 268 -9.76 13.15 -28.78
C LYS A 268 -8.81 14.27 -28.34
N TYR A 269 -7.61 14.36 -28.92
CA TYR A 269 -6.64 15.43 -28.65
C TYR A 269 -7.22 16.82 -28.96
N LYS A 270 -7.81 16.99 -30.17
CA LYS A 270 -8.40 18.26 -30.59
C LYS A 270 -9.53 18.69 -29.66
N ASN A 271 -10.40 17.75 -29.27
CA ASN A 271 -11.48 18.01 -28.32
C ASN A 271 -10.94 18.42 -26.95
N LEU A 272 -9.92 17.72 -26.44
CA LEU A 272 -9.27 18.00 -25.16
C LEU A 272 -8.64 19.40 -25.15
N LYS A 273 -7.87 19.75 -26.19
CA LYS A 273 -7.24 21.07 -26.34
C LYS A 273 -8.27 22.19 -26.47
N ASN A 274 -9.38 21.96 -27.17
CA ASN A 274 -10.43 22.96 -27.33
C ASN A 274 -11.15 23.22 -26.00
N LYS A 275 -11.64 22.15 -25.34
CA LYS A 275 -12.49 22.26 -24.15
C LYS A 275 -11.69 22.63 -22.88
N TYR A 276 -10.47 22.14 -22.74
CA TYR A 276 -9.70 22.22 -21.50
C TYR A 276 -8.31 22.86 -21.67
N SER A 277 -8.14 23.77 -22.66
CA SER A 277 -6.88 24.47 -22.97
C SER A 277 -6.15 25.09 -21.77
N LYS A 278 -6.88 25.48 -20.72
CA LYS A 278 -6.32 26.13 -19.53
C LYS A 278 -5.83 25.16 -18.45
N HIS A 279 -6.25 23.89 -18.51
CA HIS A 279 -5.95 22.88 -17.49
C HIS A 279 -4.46 22.53 -17.49
N TRP A 280 -3.89 22.28 -16.31
CA TRP A 280 -2.44 22.13 -16.15
C TRP A 280 -1.86 20.91 -16.89
N ILE A 281 -2.58 19.78 -16.92
CA ILE A 281 -2.16 18.59 -17.68
C ILE A 281 -2.19 18.88 -19.18
N VAL A 282 -3.28 19.52 -19.64
CA VAL A 282 -3.52 19.77 -21.06
C VAL A 282 -2.52 20.77 -21.63
N LYS A 283 -1.96 21.67 -20.80
CA LYS A 283 -0.87 22.56 -21.20
C LYS A 283 0.47 21.86 -21.46
N GLN A 284 0.68 20.66 -20.91
CA GLN A 284 1.95 19.93 -20.99
C GLN A 284 2.03 18.96 -22.17
N ILE A 285 0.89 18.62 -22.78
CA ILE A 285 0.76 17.74 -23.95
C ILE A 285 0.76 18.52 -25.27
#